data_AF-A0A7C7G268-F1
#
_entry.id   AF-A0A7C7G268-F1
#
_cell.length_a   1.000
_cell.length_b   1.000
_cell.length_c   1.000
_cell.angle_alpha   90.00
_cell.angle_beta   90.00
_cell.angle_gamma   90.00
#
_symmetry.space_group_name_H-M   'P 1'
#
loop_
_entity.id
_entity.type
_entity.pdbx_description
1 polymer ?
#
loop_
_entity_poly.entity_id
_entity_poly.type
_entity_poly.pdbx_seq_one_letter_code
_entity_poly.pdbx_strand_id
1 'polypeptide(L)'
;MSIIIYIDAQANAIFVEDANGVQFLNSLQAILVNPLDTFLSVKDLARDIDIFTAIPFGEFIDQSLTPYGVDAPSTVNALNSLFTGSGLDVPPVINSPLAINTTENAAINYELTAVGGVGYEWENLPAGIVTVEGNTRKLVGSIAADGVYTP
;
A
#
# COMPACT_ATOMS: atom_id res chain seq x y z
N MET A 1 -7.41 13.01 27.89
CA MET A 1 -7.53 14.18 26.98
C MET A 1 -7.26 13.60 25.61
N SER A 2 -8.28 13.51 24.78
CA SER A 2 -8.20 12.72 23.56
C SER A 2 -7.45 13.47 22.47
N ILE A 3 -6.64 12.73 21.72
CA ILE A 3 -5.89 13.19 20.57
C ILE A 3 -6.59 12.61 19.34
N ILE A 4 -7.23 13.49 18.57
CA ILE A 4 -7.92 13.12 17.35
C ILE A 4 -6.92 13.18 16.20
N ILE A 5 -6.70 12.05 15.54
CA ILE A 5 -5.82 11.93 14.37
C ILE A 5 -6.64 11.29 13.26
N TYR A 6 -6.55 11.80 12.03
CA TYR A 6 -7.20 11.18 10.87
C TYR A 6 -6.49 11.57 9.57
N ILE A 7 -6.76 10.82 8.51
CA ILE A 7 -6.36 11.19 7.15
C ILE A 7 -7.48 12.01 6.50
N ASP A 8 -7.14 13.19 5.98
CA ASP A 8 -8.01 13.91 5.06
C ASP A 8 -7.71 13.44 3.63
N ALA A 9 -8.65 12.71 3.05
CA ALA A 9 -8.50 12.13 1.71
C ALA A 9 -8.45 13.19 0.59
N GLN A 10 -9.01 14.39 0.80
CA GLN A 10 -8.98 15.47 -0.19
C GLN A 10 -7.63 16.20 -0.17
N ALA A 11 -7.08 16.42 1.02
CA ALA A 11 -5.78 17.05 1.22
C ALA A 11 -4.61 16.06 1.09
N ASN A 12 -4.90 14.75 1.09
CA ASN A 12 -3.90 13.67 1.12
C ASN A 12 -2.87 13.87 2.24
N ALA A 13 -3.37 14.17 3.44
CA ALA A 13 -2.55 14.59 4.56
C ALA A 13 -3.12 14.08 5.89
N ILE A 14 -2.24 13.99 6.89
CA ILE A 14 -2.62 13.61 8.24
C ILE A 14 -2.98 14.86 9.03
N PHE A 15 -4.18 14.88 9.59
CA PHE A 15 -4.62 15.90 10.51
C PHE A 15 -4.48 15.39 11.93
N VAL A 16 -3.88 16.23 12.76
CA VAL A 16 -3.81 16.06 14.21
C VAL A 16 -4.55 17.24 14.81
N GLU A 17 -5.67 16.97 15.47
CA GLU A 17 -6.48 18.03 16.09
C GLU A 17 -5.75 18.60 17.30
N ASP A 18 -5.81 19.94 17.47
CA ASP A 18 -5.22 20.69 18.59
C ASP A 18 -3.68 20.64 18.74
N ALA A 19 -2.96 19.98 17.84
CA ALA A 19 -1.49 19.97 17.83
C ALA A 19 -0.88 19.92 16.42
N ASN A 20 0.13 20.76 16.17
CA ASN A 20 1.01 20.78 14.99
C ASN A 20 0.39 20.90 13.58
N GLY A 21 -0.93 20.92 13.44
CA GLY A 21 -1.61 21.13 12.16
C GLY A 21 -1.37 19.99 11.16
N VAL A 22 -1.59 20.27 9.88
CA VAL A 22 -1.52 19.29 8.79
C VAL A 22 -0.10 18.73 8.64
N GLN A 23 0.03 17.41 8.69
CA GLN A 23 1.27 16.67 8.46
C GLN A 23 1.23 15.93 7.13
N PHE A 24 2.38 15.78 6.47
CA PHE A 24 2.47 15.00 5.25
C PHE A 24 2.40 13.50 5.54
N LEU A 25 1.90 12.72 4.58
CA LEU A 25 2.05 11.26 4.64
C LEU A 25 3.53 10.88 4.69
N ASN A 26 3.83 9.76 5.35
CA ASN A 26 5.16 9.23 5.60
C ASN A 26 6.08 10.17 6.42
N SER A 27 5.51 11.21 7.07
CA SER A 27 6.28 12.15 7.93
C SER A 27 6.18 11.83 9.42
N LEU A 28 5.26 10.96 9.83
CA LEU A 28 5.04 10.58 11.22
C LEU A 28 5.32 9.10 11.45
N GLN A 29 5.71 8.77 12.68
CA GLN A 29 5.85 7.40 13.15
C GLN A 29 5.35 7.28 14.59
N ALA A 30 4.43 6.34 14.83
CA ALA A 30 4.10 5.88 16.18
C ALA A 30 5.16 4.88 16.66
N ILE A 31 5.66 5.10 17.87
CA ILE A 31 6.76 4.35 18.47
C ILE A 31 6.31 3.78 19.80
N LEU A 32 6.60 2.49 19.99
CA LEU A 32 6.46 1.77 21.25
C LEU A 32 7.84 1.24 21.64
N VAL A 33 8.36 1.69 22.78
CA VAL A 33 9.71 1.32 23.21
C VAL A 33 9.73 -0.11 23.77
N ASN A 34 8.71 -0.48 24.55
CA ASN A 34 8.52 -1.84 25.02
C ASN A 34 7.12 -2.34 24.64
N PRO A 35 6.99 -3.54 24.02
CA PRO A 35 5.69 -4.09 23.60
C PRO A 35 4.68 -4.31 24.74
N LEU A 36 5.12 -4.26 26.00
CA LEU A 36 4.26 -4.35 27.18
C LEU A 36 3.82 -2.98 27.73
N ASP A 37 4.31 -1.88 27.16
CA ASP A 37 3.93 -0.53 27.60
C ASP A 37 2.48 -0.24 27.22
N THR A 38 1.82 0.57 28.05
CA THR A 38 0.48 1.11 27.77
C THR A 38 0.53 2.52 27.19
N PHE A 39 1.74 3.03 26.94
CA PHE A 39 2.01 4.38 26.44
C PHE A 39 2.80 4.30 25.14
N LEU A 40 2.49 5.18 24.20
CA LEU A 40 3.20 5.32 22.94
C LEU A 40 3.57 6.78 22.70
N SER A 41 4.57 6.99 21.86
CA SER A 41 4.98 8.31 21.37
C SER A 41 4.71 8.40 19.87
N VAL A 42 4.51 9.62 19.37
CA VAL A 42 4.48 9.88 17.93
C VAL A 42 5.59 10.86 17.60
N LYS A 43 6.40 10.50 16.62
CA LYS A 43 7.57 11.24 16.18
C LYS A 43 7.36 11.81 14.79
N ASP A 44 7.74 13.07 14.61
CA ASP A 44 7.93 13.69 13.31
C ASP A 44 9.32 13.30 12.80
N LEU A 45 9.36 12.52 11.71
CA LEU A 45 10.58 12.01 11.10
C LEU A 45 11.39 13.08 10.39
N ALA A 46 10.74 14.15 9.89
CA ALA A 46 11.42 15.21 9.17
C ALA A 46 12.14 16.17 10.13
N ARG A 47 11.55 16.43 11.29
CA ARG A 47 12.11 17.32 12.32
C ARG A 47 12.89 16.59 13.40
N ASP A 48 12.79 15.26 13.43
CA ASP A 48 13.41 14.40 14.45
C ASP A 48 12.97 14.74 15.88
N ILE A 49 11.68 15.11 16.05
CA ILE A 49 11.09 15.48 17.35
C ILE A 49 9.86 14.64 17.66
N ASP A 50 9.64 14.37 18.95
CA ASP A 50 8.39 13.79 19.41
C ASP A 50 7.32 14.88 19.44
N ILE A 51 6.25 14.68 18.68
CA ILE A 51 5.05 15.54 18.72
C ILE A 51 4.14 15.15 19.89
N PHE A 52 4.19 13.87 20.26
CA PHE A 52 3.53 13.32 21.45
C PHE A 52 4.48 12.37 22.16
N THR A 53 4.61 12.51 23.47
CA THR A 53 5.53 11.69 24.27
C THR A 53 4.78 10.98 25.38
N ALA A 54 4.91 9.65 25.44
CA ALA A 54 4.38 8.80 26.49
C ALA A 54 2.88 9.02 26.76
N ILE A 55 2.07 9.02 25.70
CA ILE A 55 0.62 9.17 25.79
C ILE A 55 -0.05 7.79 25.90
N PRO A 56 -1.05 7.60 26.78
CA PRO A 56 -1.81 6.35 26.85
C PRO A 56 -2.42 6.00 25.50
N PHE A 57 -2.33 4.73 25.08
CA PHE A 57 -2.80 4.31 23.75
C PHE A 57 -4.28 4.64 23.49
N GLY A 58 -5.13 4.56 24.53
CA GLY A 58 -6.56 4.82 24.44
C GLY A 58 -6.94 6.29 24.25
N GLU A 59 -5.98 7.21 24.32
CA GLU A 59 -6.23 8.63 24.04
C GLU A 59 -6.16 8.93 22.53
N PHE A 60 -5.59 8.04 21.71
CA PHE A 60 -5.54 8.20 20.26
C PHE A 60 -6.83 7.67 19.62
N ILE A 61 -7.62 8.59 19.06
CA ILE A 61 -8.93 8.30 18.47
C ILE A 61 -9.05 8.90 17.06
N ASP A 62 -9.96 8.35 16.26
CA ASP A 62 -10.30 8.88 14.94
C ASP A 62 -11.31 10.04 15.00
N GLN A 63 -11.64 10.61 13.84
CA GLN A 63 -12.64 11.68 13.71
C GLN A 63 -14.07 11.28 14.12
N SER A 64 -14.34 9.98 14.24
CA SER A 64 -15.61 9.42 14.71
C SER A 64 -15.58 9.10 16.20
N LEU A 65 -14.52 9.53 16.90
CA LEU A 65 -14.24 9.28 18.31
C LEU A 65 -14.03 7.80 18.66
N THR A 66 -13.52 7.01 17.71
CA THR A 66 -13.21 5.59 17.88
C THR A 66 -11.72 5.39 18.18
N PRO A 67 -11.35 4.60 19.21
CA PRO A 67 -9.95 4.26 19.47
C PRO A 67 -9.32 3.47 18.32
N TYR A 68 -8.04 3.75 18.04
CA TYR A 68 -7.28 3.06 16.97
C TYR A 68 -6.93 1.61 17.30
N GLY A 69 -6.95 1.22 18.58
CA GLY A 69 -6.64 -0.13 19.02
C GLY A 69 -7.17 -0.43 20.42
N VAL A 70 -7.14 -1.72 20.78
CA VAL A 70 -7.55 -2.21 22.12
C VAL A 70 -6.36 -2.33 23.08
N ASP A 71 -5.14 -2.22 22.56
CA ASP A 71 -3.87 -2.20 23.28
C ASP A 71 -2.84 -1.28 22.57
N ALA A 72 -1.69 -1.04 23.20
CA ALA A 72 -0.67 -0.16 22.61
C ALA A 72 -0.06 -0.71 21.31
N PRO A 73 0.27 -2.02 21.17
CA PRO A 73 0.79 -2.56 19.91
C PRO A 73 -0.20 -2.42 18.74
N SER A 74 -1.49 -2.72 18.93
CA SER A 74 -2.51 -2.57 17.88
C SER A 74 -2.70 -1.10 17.49
N THR A 75 -2.69 -0.20 18.48
CA THR A 75 -2.78 1.25 18.24
C THR A 75 -1.60 1.77 17.42
N VAL A 76 -0.38 1.36 17.75
CA VAL A 76 0.84 1.74 17.03
C VAL A 76 0.81 1.25 15.58
N ASN A 77 0.38 0.00 15.37
CA ASN A 77 0.25 -0.56 14.02
C ASN A 77 -0.81 0.18 13.20
N ALA A 78 -1.97 0.47 13.80
CA ALA A 78 -3.03 1.22 13.14
C ALA A 78 -2.59 2.65 12.77
N LEU A 79 -1.94 3.37 13.70
CA LEU A 79 -1.41 4.71 13.45
C LEU A 79 -0.32 4.70 12.38
N ASN A 80 0.63 3.77 12.43
CA ASN A 80 1.68 3.67 11.40
C ASN A 80 1.09 3.31 10.02
N SER A 81 0.04 2.48 9.98
CA SER A 81 -0.70 2.22 8.74
C SER A 81 -1.38 3.49 8.23
N LEU A 82 -1.96 4.30 9.11
CA LEU A 82 -2.58 5.58 8.75
C LEU A 82 -1.55 6.58 8.22
N PHE A 83 -0.39 6.69 8.88
CA PHE A 83 0.68 7.61 8.48
C PHE A 83 1.36 7.22 7.18
N THR A 84 1.24 5.96 6.77
CA THR A 84 1.83 5.47 5.54
C THR A 84 0.94 5.84 4.35
N GLY A 85 1.42 6.75 3.51
CA GLY A 85 0.80 7.01 2.23
C GLY A 85 1.44 6.12 1.17
N SER A 86 0.68 5.20 0.60
CA SER A 86 1.08 4.66 -0.70
C SER A 86 0.98 5.82 -1.70
N GLY A 87 2.02 6.07 -2.50
CA GLY A 87 2.00 7.17 -3.46
C GLY A 87 0.90 7.07 -4.53
N LEU A 88 0.04 6.05 -4.45
CA LEU A 88 -1.10 5.79 -5.32
C LEU A 88 -2.14 5.01 -4.50
N ASP A 89 -3.10 5.68 -3.86
CA ASP A 89 -4.31 5.05 -3.27
C ASP A 89 -5.23 4.37 -4.33
N VAL A 90 -4.77 4.33 -5.58
CA VAL A 90 -5.39 3.56 -6.65
C VAL A 90 -4.54 2.32 -6.86
N PRO A 91 -4.99 1.13 -6.41
CA PRO A 91 -4.31 -0.12 -6.74
C PRO A 91 -4.20 -0.23 -8.27
N PRO A 92 -3.12 -0.82 -8.79
CA PRO A 92 -2.95 -0.94 -10.23
C PRO A 92 -4.09 -1.78 -10.83
N VAL A 93 -4.71 -1.25 -11.88
CA VAL A 93 -5.80 -1.93 -12.59
C VAL A 93 -5.31 -2.35 -13.96
N ILE A 94 -5.39 -3.64 -14.25
CA ILE A 94 -5.13 -4.18 -15.60
C ILE A 94 -6.37 -3.94 -16.46
N ASN A 95 -6.18 -3.26 -17.59
CA ASN A 95 -7.24 -2.91 -18.53
C ASN A 95 -7.23 -3.80 -19.78
N SER A 96 -6.13 -4.53 -20.02
CA SER A 96 -6.04 -5.51 -21.10
C SER A 96 -6.84 -6.78 -20.77
N PRO A 97 -7.21 -7.59 -21.79
CA PRO A 97 -7.84 -8.89 -21.55
C PRO A 97 -6.99 -9.79 -20.64
N LEU A 98 -7.63 -10.49 -19.71
CA LEU A 98 -6.97 -11.42 -18.78
C LEU A 98 -6.89 -12.86 -19.30
N ALA A 99 -7.43 -13.11 -20.50
CA ALA A 99 -7.41 -14.41 -21.15
C ALA A 99 -7.15 -14.24 -22.65
N ILE A 100 -6.42 -15.19 -23.23
CA ILE A 100 -6.11 -15.26 -24.65
C ILE A 100 -6.55 -16.64 -25.15
N ASN A 101 -7.38 -16.66 -26.19
CA ASN A 101 -7.73 -17.89 -26.90
C ASN A 101 -6.96 -17.91 -28.22
N THR A 102 -6.22 -18.98 -28.46
CA THR A 102 -5.45 -19.18 -29.69
C THR A 102 -5.57 -20.63 -30.14
N THR A 103 -5.11 -20.93 -31.35
CA THR A 103 -4.91 -22.31 -31.82
C THR A 103 -3.47 -22.74 -31.57
N GLU A 104 -3.23 -24.05 -31.48
CA GLU A 104 -1.88 -24.61 -31.39
C GLU A 104 -0.93 -24.01 -32.46
N ASN A 105 0.30 -23.71 -32.05
CA ASN A 105 1.37 -23.14 -32.88
C ASN A 105 1.07 -21.77 -33.52
N ALA A 106 -0.09 -21.15 -33.25
CA ALA A 106 -0.34 -19.79 -33.69
C ALA A 106 0.43 -18.77 -32.85
N ALA A 107 0.90 -17.71 -33.52
CA ALA A 107 1.63 -16.65 -32.87
C ALA A 107 0.74 -15.86 -31.91
N ILE A 108 1.18 -15.74 -30.66
CA ILE A 108 0.63 -14.85 -29.64
C ILE A 108 1.48 -13.57 -29.63
N ASN A 109 0.80 -12.43 -29.64
CA ASN A 109 1.37 -11.11 -29.43
C ASN A 109 0.41 -10.31 -28.55
N TYR A 110 0.67 -10.32 -27.25
CA TYR A 110 -0.17 -9.71 -26.23
C TYR A 110 0.59 -8.59 -25.53
N GLU A 111 -0.10 -7.48 -25.26
CA GLU A 111 0.45 -6.36 -24.53
C GLU A 111 -0.45 -6.02 -23.34
N LEU A 112 0.13 -6.10 -22.14
CA LEU A 112 -0.52 -5.72 -20.90
C LEU A 112 -0.62 -4.20 -20.83
N THR A 113 -1.84 -3.71 -20.62
CA THR A 113 -2.09 -2.29 -20.32
C THR A 113 -2.71 -2.16 -18.96
N ALA A 114 -2.24 -1.18 -18.17
CA ALA A 114 -2.72 -0.98 -16.81
C ALA A 114 -2.56 0.48 -16.39
N VAL A 115 -3.41 0.91 -15.45
CA VAL A 115 -3.34 2.22 -14.80
C VAL A 115 -2.72 2.04 -13.41
N GLY A 116 -1.77 2.90 -13.03
CA GLY A 116 -1.15 2.89 -11.70
C GLY A 116 -0.08 1.82 -11.47
N GLY A 117 0.17 0.90 -12.42
CA GLY A 117 1.18 -0.14 -12.27
C GLY A 117 2.55 0.24 -12.85
N VAL A 118 3.58 0.15 -12.01
CA VAL A 118 4.97 0.56 -12.34
C VAL A 118 5.86 -0.63 -12.68
N GLY A 119 5.70 -1.76 -11.98
CA GLY A 119 6.43 -3.01 -12.20
C GLY A 119 5.48 -4.17 -12.53
N TYR A 120 5.94 -5.11 -13.35
CA TYR A 120 5.18 -6.29 -13.78
C TYR A 120 6.09 -7.48 -13.84
N GLU A 121 5.60 -8.58 -13.31
CA GLU A 121 6.23 -9.89 -13.30
C GLU A 121 5.21 -10.90 -13.81
N TRP A 122 5.69 -11.94 -14.48
CA TRP A 122 4.88 -13.06 -14.95
C TRP A 122 5.42 -14.31 -14.29
N GLU A 123 4.53 -15.09 -13.69
CA GLU A 123 4.86 -16.40 -13.17
C GLU A 123 4.35 -17.48 -14.14
N ASN A 124 4.85 -18.71 -13.99
CA ASN A 124 4.30 -19.90 -14.65
C ASN A 124 3.99 -19.78 -16.17
N LEU A 125 4.75 -18.96 -16.91
CA LEU A 125 4.55 -18.79 -18.35
C LEU A 125 4.66 -20.15 -19.05
N PRO A 126 3.71 -20.48 -19.94
CA PRO A 126 3.79 -21.71 -20.72
C PRO A 126 5.03 -21.71 -21.61
N ALA A 127 5.60 -22.90 -21.81
CA ALA A 127 6.76 -23.06 -22.66
C ALA A 127 6.49 -22.51 -24.07
N GLY A 128 7.41 -21.70 -24.58
CA GLY A 128 7.28 -21.03 -25.88
C GLY A 128 6.67 -19.62 -25.81
N ILE A 129 6.22 -19.16 -24.63
CA ILE A 129 5.84 -17.76 -24.38
C ILE A 129 6.92 -17.09 -23.54
N VAL A 130 7.33 -15.90 -23.99
CA VAL A 130 8.35 -15.07 -23.31
C VAL A 130 7.95 -13.61 -23.33
N THR A 131 8.53 -12.84 -22.43
CA THR A 131 8.46 -11.38 -22.50
C THR A 131 9.38 -10.84 -23.59
N VAL A 132 9.06 -9.66 -24.12
CA VAL A 132 9.94 -8.94 -25.03
C VAL A 132 11.04 -8.23 -24.23
N GLU A 133 12.28 -8.33 -24.69
CA GLU A 133 13.41 -7.64 -24.06
C GLU A 133 13.14 -6.12 -23.97
N GLY A 134 13.34 -5.55 -22.78
CA GLY A 134 13.03 -4.14 -22.50
C GLY A 134 11.55 -3.80 -22.38
N ASN A 135 10.63 -4.77 -22.53
CA ASN A 135 9.21 -4.59 -22.32
C ASN A 135 8.57 -5.81 -21.65
N THR A 136 8.61 -5.83 -20.32
CA THR A 136 8.00 -6.90 -19.50
C THR A 136 6.48 -6.97 -19.61
N ARG A 137 5.81 -5.94 -20.17
CA ARG A 137 4.35 -5.96 -20.40
C ARG A 137 3.96 -6.70 -21.67
N LYS A 138 4.90 -7.05 -22.53
CA LYS A 138 4.60 -7.66 -23.83
C LYS A 138 5.00 -9.12 -23.84
N LEU A 139 4.03 -10.00 -24.12
CA LEU A 139 4.22 -11.43 -24.32
C LEU A 139 4.20 -11.76 -25.80
N VAL A 140 5.19 -12.54 -26.24
CA VAL A 140 5.31 -13.05 -27.60
C VAL A 140 5.64 -14.53 -27.59
N GLY A 141 5.25 -15.23 -28.67
CA GLY A 141 5.63 -16.62 -28.89
C GLY A 141 4.48 -17.47 -29.38
N SER A 142 4.50 -18.76 -29.09
CA SER A 142 3.44 -19.71 -29.46
C SER A 142 3.43 -20.89 -28.51
N ILE A 143 2.26 -21.51 -28.33
CA ILE A 143 2.10 -22.70 -27.50
C ILE A 143 1.91 -23.92 -28.40
N ALA A 144 2.72 -24.95 -28.20
CA ALA A 144 2.79 -26.13 -29.05
C ALA A 144 1.86 -27.27 -28.63
N ALA A 145 1.10 -27.13 -27.55
CA ALA A 145 0.16 -28.14 -27.07
C ALA A 145 -1.15 -27.47 -26.68
N ASP A 146 -2.27 -28.07 -27.07
CA ASP A 146 -3.59 -27.63 -26.64
C ASP A 146 -3.76 -27.79 -25.12
N GLY A 147 -4.34 -26.77 -24.48
CA GLY A 147 -4.57 -26.78 -23.04
C GLY A 147 -5.01 -25.42 -22.49
N VAL A 148 -5.26 -25.40 -21.19
CA VAL A 148 -5.50 -24.17 -20.42
C VAL A 148 -4.28 -23.93 -19.54
N TYR A 149 -3.69 -22.75 -19.66
CA TYR A 149 -2.51 -22.33 -18.92
C TYR A 149 -2.87 -21.13 -18.05
N THR A 150 -2.39 -21.11 -16.80
CA THR A 150 -2.61 -20.01 -15.84
C THR A 150 -1.25 -19.48 -15.38
N PRO A 151 -0.66 -18.55 -16.16
CA PRO A 151 0.56 -17.86 -15.77
C PRO A 151 0.31 -16.88 -14.61
#